data_AF-A0A412XPD3-F1
#
_entry.id   AF-A0A412XPD3-F1
#
_cell.length_a   1.000
_cell.length_b   1.000
_cell.length_c   1.000
_cell.angle_alpha   90.00
_cell.angle_beta   90.00
_cell.angle_gamma   90.00
#
_symmetry.space_group_name_H-M   'P 1'
#
loop_
_entity.id
_entity.type
_entity.pdbx_description
1 polymer ?
#
loop_
_entity_poly.entity_id
_entity_poly.type
_entity_poly.pdbx_seq_one_letter_code
_entity_poly.pdbx_strand_id
1 'polypeptide(L)'
;MYYNPLKKKKIDVVVSRASSYSLLASLLLSLNKKIKIMTYKEANNISIKDYLNSLGIQPVTEKGSYGMYRSPLREDNTPSFKVDYNANLWCDYGTGEGGTLIDLVMKQNGCNAYGAICRLEQDDTTSFSFHGKDLPERDTKRQAASPIEIRRIQPLQNPALMRYLQERGISPGTAAPYVQEMYYRIGGKPYFALAFRNDSGGYELRNPRFKGSTSKDITHIRQQGEPREKCLVFEGFMDYLSFLTLRMKN
;
A
#
# COMPACT_ATOMS: atom_id res chain seq x y z
N MET A 1 -81.21 30.01 -10.10
CA MET A 1 -80.08 30.23 -11.03
C MET A 1 -78.97 29.27 -10.64
N TYR A 2 -78.67 28.30 -11.51
CA TYR A 2 -77.76 27.19 -11.22
C TYR A 2 -76.29 27.61 -11.36
N TYR A 3 -75.50 27.35 -10.32
CA TYR A 3 -74.04 27.47 -10.31
C TYR A 3 -73.43 26.37 -11.17
N ASN A 4 -72.55 26.73 -12.11
CA ASN A 4 -71.78 25.80 -12.93
C ASN A 4 -70.29 25.94 -12.57
N PRO A 5 -69.63 24.92 -11.97
CA PRO A 5 -68.28 25.05 -11.44
C PRO A 5 -67.19 24.99 -12.52
N LEU A 6 -66.14 25.78 -12.32
CA LEU A 6 -64.93 25.87 -13.17
C LEU A 6 -64.21 24.52 -13.27
N LYS A 7 -63.96 24.06 -14.50
CA LYS A 7 -63.18 22.84 -14.80
C LYS A 7 -61.73 23.01 -14.32
N LYS A 8 -61.28 22.15 -13.41
CA LYS A 8 -59.84 22.00 -13.06
C LYS A 8 -59.09 21.42 -14.27
N LYS A 9 -58.12 22.17 -14.82
CA LYS A 9 -57.12 21.61 -15.74
C LYS A 9 -56.22 20.66 -14.96
N LYS A 10 -56.19 19.39 -15.37
CA LYS A 10 -55.23 18.39 -14.91
C LYS A 10 -53.93 18.65 -15.66
N ILE A 11 -52.87 19.02 -14.95
CA ILE A 11 -51.51 19.10 -15.52
C ILE A 11 -50.90 17.73 -15.29
N ASP A 12 -50.90 16.89 -16.32
CA ASP A 12 -50.14 15.64 -16.29
C ASP A 12 -48.67 15.98 -16.47
N VAL A 13 -47.92 16.02 -15.35
CA VAL A 13 -46.46 16.09 -15.39
C VAL A 13 -45.96 14.73 -15.83
N VAL A 14 -45.68 14.59 -17.12
CA VAL A 14 -44.93 13.44 -17.67
C VAL A 14 -43.48 13.61 -17.23
N VAL A 15 -43.15 13.11 -16.04
CA VAL A 15 -41.74 12.91 -15.66
C VAL A 15 -41.24 11.74 -16.47
N SER A 16 -40.51 12.03 -17.54
CA SER A 16 -39.76 11.03 -18.29
C SER A 16 -38.84 10.28 -17.33
N ARG A 17 -39.15 9.01 -17.07
CA ARG A 17 -38.26 8.06 -16.35
C ARG A 17 -37.07 7.67 -17.23
N ALA A 18 -36.45 8.62 -17.92
CA ALA A 18 -35.13 8.43 -18.51
C ALA A 18 -34.10 8.39 -17.37
N SER A 19 -34.05 7.21 -16.75
CA SER A 19 -32.97 6.60 -16.00
C SER A 19 -32.12 7.54 -15.14
N SER A 20 -32.65 7.94 -13.98
CA SER A 20 -31.81 8.38 -12.85
C SER A 20 -30.66 7.38 -12.57
N TYR A 21 -30.87 6.10 -12.91
CA TYR A 21 -29.85 5.06 -12.86
C TYR A 21 -28.71 5.26 -13.86
N SER A 22 -28.92 5.82 -15.06
CA SER A 22 -27.82 6.03 -16.01
C SER A 22 -26.92 7.18 -15.58
N LEU A 23 -27.48 8.27 -15.07
CA LEU A 23 -26.69 9.39 -14.53
C LEU A 23 -25.96 9.00 -13.25
N LEU A 24 -26.61 8.26 -12.34
CA LEU A 24 -25.95 7.71 -11.15
C LEU A 24 -24.88 6.68 -11.51
N ALA A 25 -25.11 5.82 -12.51
CA ALA A 25 -24.10 4.88 -12.99
C ALA A 25 -22.92 5.59 -13.64
N SER A 26 -23.14 6.62 -14.46
CA SER A 26 -22.07 7.43 -15.04
C SER A 26 -21.29 8.22 -13.97
N LEU A 27 -21.97 8.74 -12.95
CA LEU A 27 -21.34 9.40 -11.81
C LEU A 27 -20.54 8.41 -10.96
N LEU A 28 -21.07 7.22 -10.69
CA LEU A 28 -20.37 6.13 -10.01
C LEU A 28 -19.17 5.62 -10.82
N LEU A 29 -19.29 5.49 -12.14
CA LEU A 29 -18.16 5.16 -13.02
C LEU A 29 -17.10 6.27 -13.04
N SER A 30 -17.53 7.53 -13.05
CA SER A 30 -16.64 8.69 -12.98
C SER A 30 -15.94 8.81 -11.63
N LEU A 31 -16.63 8.47 -10.54
CA LEU A 31 -16.07 8.44 -9.19
C LEU A 31 -15.12 7.24 -9.03
N ASN A 32 -15.49 6.06 -9.54
CA ASN A 32 -14.60 4.89 -9.57
C ASN A 32 -13.34 5.12 -10.42
N LYS A 33 -13.42 5.90 -11.50
CA LYS A 33 -12.23 6.34 -12.25
C LYS A 33 -11.33 7.29 -11.44
N LYS A 34 -11.90 8.12 -10.56
CA LYS A 34 -11.14 9.01 -9.65
C LYS A 34 -10.60 8.30 -8.40
N ILE A 35 -11.13 7.13 -8.05
CA ILE A 35 -10.72 6.33 -6.86
C ILE A 35 -9.97 5.06 -7.31
N LYS A 36 -9.37 5.05 -8.51
CA LYS A 36 -8.41 4.01 -8.84
C LYS A 36 -7.07 4.39 -8.22
N ILE A 37 -6.87 3.98 -6.97
CA ILE A 37 -5.56 4.06 -6.33
C ILE A 37 -4.65 3.04 -7.03
N MET A 38 -3.58 3.51 -7.63
CA MET A 38 -2.52 2.74 -8.24
C MET A 38 -2.00 1.72 -7.24
N THR A 39 -2.01 0.45 -7.64
CA THR A 39 -1.48 -0.62 -6.82
C THR A 39 0.05 -0.56 -6.81
N TYR A 40 0.68 -1.14 -5.77
CA TYR A 40 2.13 -1.31 -5.72
C TYR A 40 2.73 -1.97 -6.97
N LYS A 41 2.01 -2.93 -7.54
CA LYS A 41 2.45 -3.64 -8.73
C LYS A 41 2.42 -2.72 -9.96
N GLU A 42 1.36 -1.91 -10.09
CA GLU A 42 1.25 -0.92 -11.16
C GLU A 42 2.35 0.15 -11.04
N ALA A 43 2.56 0.69 -9.85
CA ALA A 43 3.62 1.67 -9.59
C ALA A 43 5.02 1.13 -9.93
N ASN A 44 5.32 -0.11 -9.57
CA ASN A 44 6.62 -0.73 -9.88
C ASN A 44 6.77 -1.19 -11.34
N ASN A 45 5.71 -1.14 -12.14
CA ASN A 45 5.79 -1.33 -13.60
C ASN A 45 6.19 -0.03 -14.32
N ILE A 46 6.11 1.13 -13.66
CA ILE A 46 6.63 2.37 -14.22
C ILE A 46 8.15 2.27 -14.30
N SER A 47 8.69 2.52 -15.50
CA SER A 47 10.12 2.48 -15.77
C SER A 47 10.86 3.53 -14.94
N ILE A 48 11.85 3.10 -14.15
CA ILE A 48 12.73 4.02 -13.41
C ILE A 48 13.47 4.93 -14.40
N LYS A 49 13.82 4.43 -15.59
CA LYS A 49 14.43 5.24 -16.64
C LYS A 49 13.49 6.37 -17.07
N ASP A 50 12.23 6.07 -17.31
CA ASP A 50 11.26 7.07 -17.79
C ASP A 50 10.91 8.06 -16.69
N TYR A 51 10.79 7.60 -15.45
CA TYR A 51 10.62 8.46 -14.27
C TYR A 51 11.81 9.40 -14.06
N LEU A 52 13.05 8.92 -14.13
CA LEU A 52 14.22 9.82 -14.03
C LEU A 52 14.26 10.81 -15.18
N ASN A 53 13.91 10.36 -16.40
CA ASN A 53 13.84 11.21 -17.58
C ASN A 53 12.77 12.32 -17.43
N SER A 54 11.61 12.04 -16.81
CA SER A 54 10.58 13.06 -16.55
C SER A 54 11.06 14.13 -15.56
N LEU A 55 11.97 13.78 -14.66
CA LEU A 55 12.66 14.72 -13.77
C LEU A 55 13.85 15.44 -14.45
N GLY A 56 14.09 15.19 -15.75
CA GLY A 56 15.23 15.75 -16.48
C GLY A 56 16.57 15.10 -16.17
N ILE A 57 16.57 13.95 -15.48
CA ILE A 57 17.77 13.24 -15.04
C ILE A 57 18.16 12.20 -16.11
N GLN A 58 19.24 12.49 -16.84
CA GLN A 58 19.76 11.63 -17.90
C GLN A 58 20.90 10.73 -17.42
N PRO A 59 21.09 9.54 -18.01
CA PRO A 59 22.25 8.71 -17.73
C PRO A 59 23.52 9.42 -18.23
N VAL A 60 24.59 9.35 -17.43
CA VAL A 60 25.93 9.79 -17.83
C VAL A 60 26.59 8.76 -18.73
N THR A 61 26.32 7.47 -18.49
CA THR A 61 26.71 6.40 -19.41
C THR A 61 25.54 5.46 -19.60
N GLU A 62 25.21 5.15 -20.85
CA GLU A 62 24.16 4.20 -21.17
C GLU A 62 24.76 2.95 -21.82
N LYS A 63 24.33 1.78 -21.33
CA LYS A 63 24.54 0.48 -21.97
C LYS A 63 23.18 -0.14 -22.23
N GLY A 64 23.09 -1.02 -23.22
CA GLY A 64 21.79 -1.54 -23.69
C GLY A 64 20.87 -2.09 -22.57
N SER A 65 21.42 -2.68 -21.50
CA SER A 65 20.66 -3.22 -20.37
C SER A 65 20.59 -2.32 -19.13
N TYR A 66 21.41 -1.26 -19.03
CA TYR A 66 21.45 -0.40 -17.84
C TYR A 66 22.05 0.98 -18.10
N GLY A 67 21.68 1.96 -17.29
CA GLY A 67 22.29 3.30 -17.28
C GLY A 67 23.04 3.57 -15.98
N MET A 68 24.14 4.31 -16.07
CA MET A 68 24.83 4.92 -14.92
C MET A 68 24.47 6.40 -14.87
N TYR A 69 23.97 6.83 -13.72
CA TYR A 69 23.52 8.18 -13.42
C TYR A 69 24.37 8.74 -12.27
N ARG A 70 24.37 10.07 -12.15
CA ARG A 70 24.72 10.70 -10.87
C ARG A 70 23.58 10.41 -9.89
N SER A 71 23.92 10.09 -8.65
CA SER A 71 22.89 9.78 -7.66
C SER A 71 21.89 10.95 -7.52
N PRO A 72 20.58 10.70 -7.66
CA PRO A 72 19.57 11.72 -7.44
C PRO A 72 19.24 11.88 -5.94
N LEU A 73 19.91 11.14 -5.05
CA LEU A 73 19.66 11.10 -3.61
C LEU A 73 20.67 11.92 -2.79
N ARG A 74 21.78 12.31 -3.40
CA ARG A 74 22.89 13.01 -2.74
C ARG A 74 23.76 13.71 -3.78
N GLU A 75 24.69 14.53 -3.33
CA GLU A 75 25.73 15.06 -4.20
C GLU A 75 26.64 13.91 -4.68
N ASP A 76 26.84 13.82 -5.99
CA ASP A 76 27.57 12.73 -6.62
C ASP A 76 28.45 13.22 -7.78
N ASN A 77 29.74 13.38 -7.49
CA ASN A 77 30.74 13.88 -8.43
C ASN A 77 31.15 12.83 -9.48
N THR A 78 30.94 11.54 -9.19
CA THR A 78 31.23 10.42 -10.08
C THR A 78 30.00 9.53 -10.21
N PRO A 79 29.49 9.25 -11.43
CA PRO A 79 28.26 8.48 -11.62
C PRO A 79 28.32 7.12 -10.90
N SER A 80 27.50 6.95 -9.86
CA SER A 80 27.50 5.77 -9.00
C SER A 80 26.12 5.15 -8.84
N PHE A 81 25.10 5.73 -9.48
CA PHE A 81 23.73 5.25 -9.43
C PHE A 81 23.40 4.46 -10.69
N LYS A 82 23.24 3.15 -10.55
CA LYS A 82 22.92 2.24 -11.66
C LYS A 82 21.41 1.99 -11.71
N VAL A 83 20.81 2.10 -12.89
CA VAL A 83 19.45 1.64 -13.16
C VAL A 83 19.53 0.49 -14.15
N ASP A 84 19.08 -0.70 -13.73
CA ASP A 84 18.92 -1.85 -14.61
C ASP A 84 17.54 -1.79 -15.29
N TYR A 85 17.54 -1.67 -16.62
CA TYR A 85 16.31 -1.44 -17.39
C TYR A 85 15.49 -2.71 -17.55
N ASN A 86 16.12 -3.89 -17.48
CA ASN A 86 15.43 -5.16 -17.62
C ASN A 86 14.76 -5.56 -16.30
N ALA A 87 15.46 -5.36 -15.18
CA ALA A 87 14.93 -5.67 -13.86
C ALA A 87 14.02 -4.55 -13.32
N ASN A 88 14.10 -3.34 -13.89
CA ASN A 88 13.49 -2.12 -13.37
C ASN A 88 13.85 -1.86 -11.90
N LEU A 89 15.14 -1.96 -11.59
CA LEU A 89 15.70 -1.76 -10.24
C LEU A 89 16.85 -0.77 -10.29
N TRP A 90 17.04 -0.05 -9.20
CA TRP A 90 18.18 0.85 -9.03
C TRP A 90 19.12 0.39 -7.91
N CYS A 91 20.37 0.82 -8.00
CA CYS A 91 21.40 0.62 -6.99
C CYS A 91 22.33 1.84 -6.95
N ASP A 92 22.46 2.50 -5.80
CA ASP A 92 23.48 3.52 -5.54
C ASP A 92 24.70 2.87 -4.90
N TYR A 93 25.78 2.74 -5.66
CA TYR A 93 27.02 2.14 -5.17
C TYR A 93 27.74 2.99 -4.13
N GLY A 94 27.45 4.29 -4.04
CA GLY A 94 28.05 5.15 -3.01
C GLY A 94 27.41 4.99 -1.64
N THR A 95 26.12 4.61 -1.55
CA THR A 95 25.46 4.30 -0.27
C THR A 95 25.28 2.81 -0.03
N GLY A 96 25.40 1.97 -1.06
CA GLY A 96 25.15 0.52 -1.01
C GLY A 96 23.66 0.18 -0.99
N GLU A 97 22.80 1.12 -1.36
CA GLU A 97 21.35 0.98 -1.27
C GLU A 97 20.75 0.77 -2.66
N GLY A 98 19.56 0.17 -2.73
CA GLY A 98 18.87 -0.06 -3.99
C GLY A 98 17.42 -0.46 -3.77
N GLY A 99 16.66 -0.58 -4.85
CA GLY A 99 15.27 -0.98 -4.77
C GLY A 99 14.46 -0.75 -6.03
N THR A 100 13.15 -0.73 -5.85
CA THR A 100 12.14 -0.46 -6.87
C THR A 100 11.95 1.05 -7.07
N LEU A 101 11.09 1.43 -8.02
CA LEU A 101 10.72 2.83 -8.22
C LEU A 101 10.13 3.45 -6.95
N ILE A 102 9.24 2.72 -6.25
CA ILE A 102 8.63 3.23 -5.02
C ILE A 102 9.71 3.53 -3.97
N ASP A 103 10.71 2.65 -3.82
CA ASP A 103 11.81 2.87 -2.88
C ASP A 103 12.62 4.13 -3.22
N LEU A 104 12.80 4.40 -4.52
CA LEU A 104 13.47 5.61 -5.00
C LEU A 104 12.68 6.87 -4.61
N VAL A 105 11.38 6.89 -4.95
CA VAL A 105 10.50 8.04 -4.68
C VAL A 105 10.38 8.29 -3.18
N MET A 106 10.25 7.23 -2.37
CA MET A 106 10.22 7.31 -0.92
C MET A 106 11.47 8.02 -0.38
N LYS A 107 12.66 7.67 -0.89
CA LYS A 107 13.91 8.29 -0.47
C LYS A 107 14.06 9.73 -0.93
N GLN A 108 13.76 10.02 -2.19
CA GLN A 108 13.84 11.37 -2.73
C GLN A 108 12.93 12.35 -1.96
N ASN A 109 11.77 11.87 -1.52
CA ASN A 109 10.72 12.72 -0.93
C ASN A 109 10.57 12.56 0.58
N GLY A 110 11.38 11.72 1.24
CA GLY A 110 11.26 11.44 2.67
C GLY A 110 9.86 10.96 3.08
N CYS A 111 9.20 10.17 2.23
CA CYS A 111 7.81 9.77 2.43
C CYS A 111 7.65 8.25 2.54
N ASN A 112 6.49 7.81 3.05
CA ASN A 112 6.12 6.40 3.03
C ASN A 112 5.64 5.98 1.63
N ALA A 113 5.48 4.69 1.41
CA ALA A 113 5.14 4.16 0.10
C ALA A 113 3.77 4.63 -0.45
N TYR A 114 2.79 4.89 0.42
CA TYR A 114 1.53 5.49 -0.01
C TYR A 114 1.77 6.91 -0.56
N GLY A 115 2.54 7.73 0.17
CA GLY A 115 2.94 9.06 -0.27
C GLY A 115 3.76 9.05 -1.56
N ALA A 116 4.54 7.99 -1.81
CA ALA A 116 5.26 7.79 -3.06
C ALA A 116 4.33 7.43 -4.22
N ILE A 117 3.40 6.49 -4.02
CA ILE A 117 2.41 6.09 -5.03
C ILE A 117 1.52 7.28 -5.42
N CYS A 118 1.03 8.05 -4.45
CA CYS A 118 0.21 9.24 -4.75
C CYS A 118 0.96 10.31 -5.56
N ARG A 119 2.30 10.39 -5.45
CA ARG A 119 3.11 11.30 -6.27
C ARG A 119 3.24 10.78 -7.70
N LEU A 120 3.50 9.48 -7.85
CA LEU A 120 3.54 8.83 -9.16
C LEU A 120 2.21 8.96 -9.92
N GLU A 121 1.08 8.95 -9.21
CA GLU A 121 -0.24 9.22 -9.80
C GLU A 121 -0.46 10.67 -10.27
N GLN A 122 0.17 11.64 -9.59
CA GLN A 122 0.03 13.06 -9.94
C GLN A 122 0.83 13.39 -11.21
N ASP A 123 2.04 12.84 -11.36
CA ASP A 123 2.86 13.00 -12.56
C ASP A 123 2.26 12.28 -13.79
N ASP A 124 1.37 11.30 -13.57
CA ASP A 124 0.62 10.58 -14.62
C ASP A 124 -0.35 11.50 -15.40
N THR A 125 -0.69 12.68 -14.85
CA THR A 125 -1.57 13.67 -15.52
C THR A 125 -0.86 14.51 -16.58
N THR A 126 0.46 14.42 -16.69
CA THR A 126 1.24 15.04 -17.77
C THR A 126 2.06 14.00 -18.52
N SER A 127 1.42 13.36 -19.50
CA SER A 127 2.04 12.62 -20.61
C SER A 127 2.62 11.22 -20.30
N PHE A 128 1.73 10.24 -20.12
CA PHE A 128 2.03 8.84 -20.47
C PHE A 128 1.01 8.32 -21.49
N SER A 129 1.38 8.39 -22.77
CA SER A 129 0.62 7.69 -23.83
C SER A 129 0.99 6.21 -23.83
N PHE A 130 0.37 5.42 -22.96
CA PHE A 130 0.49 3.96 -22.97
C PHE A 130 -0.22 3.37 -24.21
N HIS A 131 0.52 3.16 -25.30
CA HIS A 131 0.10 2.20 -26.32
C HIS A 131 0.43 0.81 -25.79
N GLY A 132 -0.54 0.18 -25.11
CA GLY A 132 -0.47 -1.21 -24.73
C GLY A 132 -0.28 -2.08 -25.97
N LYS A 133 0.94 -2.60 -26.16
CA LYS A 133 1.15 -3.77 -27.00
C LYS A 133 0.95 -4.99 -26.12
N ASP A 134 -0.13 -5.71 -26.38
CA ASP A 134 -0.39 -7.02 -25.83
C ASP A 134 0.82 -7.92 -26.13
N LEU A 135 1.51 -8.34 -25.06
CA LEU A 135 2.51 -9.41 -25.11
C LEU A 135 1.92 -10.65 -24.44
N PRO A 136 2.25 -11.84 -24.96
CA PRO A 136 1.53 -13.06 -24.65
C PRO A 136 1.71 -13.46 -23.19
N GLU A 137 0.60 -13.96 -22.65
CA GLU A 137 0.47 -14.65 -21.37
C GLU A 137 1.65 -15.60 -21.16
N ARG A 138 2.60 -15.21 -20.31
CA ARG A 138 3.61 -16.13 -19.79
C ARG A 138 3.11 -16.70 -18.47
N ASP A 139 2.97 -18.02 -18.50
CA ASP A 139 2.72 -18.89 -17.37
C ASP A 139 3.48 -18.51 -16.09
N THR A 140 2.69 -18.41 -15.02
CA THR A 140 2.93 -18.80 -13.62
C THR A 140 4.29 -18.52 -12.93
N LYS A 141 4.15 -18.01 -11.69
CA LYS A 141 5.12 -17.95 -10.58
C LYS A 141 6.24 -16.90 -10.69
N ARG A 142 5.96 -15.75 -10.05
CA ARG A 142 6.78 -15.17 -8.96
C ARG A 142 6.04 -13.95 -8.42
N GLN A 143 5.11 -14.18 -7.49
CA GLN A 143 4.91 -13.20 -6.42
C GLN A 143 6.30 -13.05 -5.79
N ALA A 144 6.84 -11.82 -5.75
CA ALA A 144 8.11 -11.57 -5.09
C ALA A 144 7.98 -12.11 -3.66
N ALA A 145 8.57 -13.27 -3.40
CA ALA A 145 8.56 -13.87 -2.09
C ALA A 145 9.28 -12.86 -1.19
N SER A 146 8.58 -12.36 -0.18
CA SER A 146 9.20 -11.63 0.91
C SER A 146 10.44 -12.43 1.34
N PRO A 147 11.61 -11.80 1.57
CA PRO A 147 12.85 -12.51 1.94
C PRO A 147 12.77 -13.22 3.31
N ILE A 148 11.57 -13.28 3.87
CA ILE A 148 11.17 -13.87 5.13
C ILE A 148 10.71 -15.30 4.85
N GLU A 149 11.57 -16.25 5.22
CA GLU A 149 11.24 -17.67 5.19
C GLU A 149 10.56 -18.04 6.51
N ILE A 150 9.24 -18.24 6.50
CA ILE A 150 8.47 -18.62 7.67
C ILE A 150 8.81 -20.06 8.07
N ARG A 151 9.18 -20.28 9.33
CA ARG A 151 9.49 -21.61 9.87
C ARG A 151 8.40 -22.16 10.78
N ARG A 152 7.84 -21.30 11.63
CA ARG A 152 6.81 -21.69 12.59
C ARG A 152 5.96 -20.50 12.99
N ILE A 153 4.66 -20.71 13.13
CA ILE A 153 3.73 -19.78 13.77
C ILE A 153 3.04 -20.54 14.88
N GLN A 154 3.00 -19.97 16.08
CA GLN A 154 2.34 -20.60 17.23
C GLN A 154 1.72 -19.54 18.15
N PRO A 155 0.83 -19.93 19.08
CA PRO A 155 0.29 -19.01 20.08
C PRO A 155 1.41 -18.29 20.85
N LEU A 156 1.13 -17.07 21.29
CA LEU A 156 2.08 -16.26 22.06
C LEU A 156 2.44 -16.99 23.37
N GLN A 157 3.69 -17.43 23.49
CA GLN A 157 4.24 -18.12 24.68
C GLN A 157 5.71 -17.80 24.93
N ASN A 158 6.38 -17.13 24.00
CA ASN A 158 7.78 -16.75 24.06
C ASN A 158 7.99 -15.66 25.12
N PRO A 159 8.79 -15.92 26.18
CA PRO A 159 8.98 -14.97 27.27
C PRO A 159 9.57 -13.63 26.84
N ALA A 160 10.41 -13.60 25.80
CA ALA A 160 11.00 -12.35 25.31
C ALA A 160 9.98 -11.46 24.58
N LEU A 161 9.03 -12.06 23.85
CA LEU A 161 7.95 -11.31 23.21
C LEU A 161 6.91 -10.84 24.23
N MET A 162 6.61 -11.67 25.25
CA MET A 162 5.74 -11.27 26.36
C MET A 162 6.34 -10.10 27.15
N ARG A 163 7.64 -10.18 27.48
CA ARG A 163 8.35 -9.08 28.15
C ARG A 163 8.35 -7.81 27.29
N TYR A 164 8.57 -7.94 25.99
CA TYR A 164 8.49 -6.79 25.07
C TYR A 164 7.11 -6.11 25.09
N LEU A 165 6.01 -6.89 25.11
CA LEU A 165 4.66 -6.33 25.25
C LEU A 165 4.50 -5.59 26.59
N GLN A 166 4.96 -6.18 27.69
CA GLN A 166 4.91 -5.58 29.02
C GLN A 166 5.71 -4.27 29.11
N GLU A 167 6.92 -4.23 28.54
CA GLU A 167 7.75 -3.02 28.42
C GLU A 167 7.03 -1.91 27.63
N ARG A 168 6.15 -2.28 26.70
CA ARG A 168 5.31 -1.35 25.92
C ARG A 168 3.97 -1.04 26.61
N GLY A 169 3.80 -1.47 27.86
CA GLY A 169 2.58 -1.24 28.65
C GLY A 169 1.37 -2.05 28.17
N ILE A 170 1.57 -3.11 27.39
CA ILE A 170 0.51 -3.97 26.85
C ILE A 170 0.52 -5.30 27.60
N SER A 171 -0.63 -5.67 28.16
CA SER A 171 -0.77 -6.99 28.80
C SER A 171 -0.69 -8.11 27.75
N PRO A 172 0.14 -9.15 27.94
CA PRO A 172 0.15 -10.32 27.05
C PRO A 172 -1.24 -10.96 26.88
N GLY A 173 -2.07 -10.94 27.93
CA GLY A 173 -3.44 -11.46 27.86
C GLY A 173 -4.35 -10.63 26.94
N THR A 174 -4.18 -9.30 26.89
CA THR A 174 -4.90 -8.42 25.96
C THR A 174 -4.42 -8.62 24.52
N ALA A 175 -3.13 -8.89 24.32
CA ALA A 175 -2.56 -9.07 22.99
C ALA A 175 -2.83 -10.46 22.39
N ALA A 176 -2.82 -11.51 23.21
CA ALA A 176 -2.87 -12.92 22.77
C ALA A 176 -4.00 -13.28 21.78
N PRO A 177 -5.22 -12.71 21.85
CA PRO A 177 -6.25 -12.98 20.85
C PRO A 177 -5.94 -12.45 19.44
N TYR A 178 -5.01 -11.50 19.33
CA TYR A 178 -4.74 -10.76 18.10
C TYR A 178 -3.35 -11.01 17.52
N VAL A 179 -2.40 -11.46 18.35
CA VAL A 179 -1.02 -11.74 17.92
C VAL A 179 -0.63 -13.18 18.17
N GLN A 180 0.16 -13.71 17.24
CA GLN A 180 0.88 -14.97 17.37
C GLN A 180 2.37 -14.67 17.47
N GLU A 181 3.18 -15.67 17.80
CA GLU A 181 4.62 -15.58 17.60
C GLU A 181 5.03 -16.31 16.32
N MET A 182 5.82 -15.65 15.50
CA MET A 182 6.37 -16.19 14.27
C MET A 182 7.87 -16.34 14.40
N TYR A 183 8.38 -17.51 14.01
CA TYR A 183 9.79 -17.81 13.82
C TYR A 183 10.07 -17.85 12.32
N TYR A 184 11.07 -17.10 11.88
CA TYR A 184 11.37 -16.93 10.46
C TYR A 184 12.87 -16.74 10.22
N ARG A 185 13.30 -16.80 8.96
CA ARG A 185 14.67 -16.50 8.56
C ARG A 185 14.71 -15.36 7.55
N ILE A 186 15.70 -14.49 7.67
CA ILE A 186 16.06 -13.50 6.65
C ILE A 186 17.53 -13.72 6.31
N GLY A 187 17.82 -14.02 5.04
CA GLY A 187 19.20 -14.34 4.62
C GLY A 187 19.83 -15.48 5.42
N GLY A 188 19.05 -16.52 5.76
CA GLY A 188 19.50 -17.67 6.55
C GLY A 188 19.62 -17.44 8.07
N LYS A 189 19.60 -16.19 8.55
CA LYS A 189 19.64 -15.88 9.99
C LYS A 189 18.26 -16.08 10.64
N PRO A 190 18.16 -16.76 11.80
CA PRO A 190 16.90 -16.99 12.48
C PRO A 190 16.44 -15.76 13.29
N TYR A 191 15.14 -15.50 13.28
CA TYR A 191 14.48 -14.43 14.01
C TYR A 191 13.14 -14.91 14.58
N PHE A 192 12.61 -14.15 15.53
CA PHE A 192 11.24 -14.29 16.00
C PHE A 192 10.60 -12.92 16.26
N ALA A 193 9.29 -12.83 16.09
CA ALA A 193 8.53 -11.60 16.26
C ALA A 193 7.08 -11.89 16.66
N LEU A 194 6.42 -10.88 17.23
CA LEU A 194 4.96 -10.80 17.23
C LEU A 194 4.49 -10.75 15.77
N ALA A 195 3.46 -11.51 15.45
CA ALA A 195 2.85 -11.59 14.15
C ALA A 195 1.36 -11.28 14.25
N PHE A 196 0.95 -10.20 13.61
CA PHE A 196 -0.44 -9.74 13.58
C PHE A 196 -1.00 -9.95 12.17
N ARG A 197 -2.04 -10.76 12.03
CA ARG A 197 -2.56 -11.19 10.73
C ARG A 197 -3.34 -10.07 10.04
N ASN A 198 -3.09 -9.86 8.75
CA ASN A 198 -3.81 -8.90 7.90
C ASN A 198 -4.89 -9.56 7.04
N ASP A 199 -5.69 -8.74 6.35
CA ASP A 199 -6.86 -9.20 5.59
C ASP A 199 -6.47 -10.04 4.36
N SER A 200 -5.33 -9.74 3.75
CA SER A 200 -4.70 -10.55 2.69
C SER A 200 -4.04 -11.86 3.18
N GLY A 201 -4.12 -12.18 4.48
CA GLY A 201 -3.61 -13.42 5.05
C GLY A 201 -2.10 -13.46 5.31
N GLY A 202 -1.39 -12.34 5.15
CA GLY A 202 -0.04 -12.18 5.67
C GLY A 202 -0.02 -11.57 7.07
N TYR A 203 1.17 -11.10 7.48
CA TYR A 203 1.42 -10.66 8.85
C TYR A 203 2.24 -9.38 8.90
N GLU A 204 1.86 -8.49 9.82
CA GLU A 204 2.72 -7.44 10.34
C GLU A 204 3.58 -8.01 11.48
N LEU A 205 4.88 -7.74 11.42
CA LEU A 205 5.89 -8.32 12.31
C LEU A 205 6.53 -7.26 13.19
N ARG A 206 6.64 -7.55 14.50
CA ARG A 206 7.30 -6.66 15.46
C ARG A 206 8.13 -7.42 16.49
N ASN A 207 9.36 -6.97 16.69
CA ASN A 207 10.15 -7.24 17.88
C ASN A 207 10.93 -5.96 18.27
N PRO A 208 11.67 -5.93 19.39
CA PRO A 208 12.37 -4.72 19.83
C PRO A 208 13.32 -4.11 18.78
N ARG A 209 13.87 -4.93 17.87
CA ARG A 209 14.90 -4.53 16.90
C ARG A 209 14.40 -4.50 15.45
N PHE A 210 13.13 -4.84 15.21
CA PHE A 210 12.61 -5.03 13.85
C PHE A 210 11.13 -4.66 13.71
N LYS A 211 10.81 -3.92 12.65
CA LYS A 211 9.46 -3.72 12.08
C LYS A 211 9.49 -4.31 10.68
N GLY A 212 8.52 -5.15 10.33
CA GLY A 212 8.42 -5.68 8.98
C GLY A 212 7.09 -6.33 8.71
N SER A 213 6.98 -7.01 7.59
CA SER A 213 5.75 -7.70 7.19
C SER A 213 6.02 -8.84 6.22
N THR A 214 5.19 -9.89 6.23
CA THR A 214 5.22 -10.93 5.19
C THR A 214 4.45 -10.51 3.95
N SER A 215 3.38 -9.73 4.11
CA SER A 215 2.69 -8.99 3.06
C SER A 215 2.14 -7.70 3.67
N LYS A 216 2.04 -6.64 2.89
CA LYS A 216 1.47 -5.37 3.34
C LYS A 216 0.00 -5.32 2.98
N ASP A 217 -0.83 -5.14 4.00
CA ASP A 217 -2.26 -4.91 3.85
C ASP A 217 -2.84 -4.32 5.15
N ILE A 218 -4.03 -3.78 5.07
CA ILE A 218 -4.81 -3.36 6.23
C ILE A 218 -5.28 -4.57 7.04
N THR A 219 -5.72 -4.30 8.27
CA THR A 219 -6.46 -5.29 9.05
C THR A 219 -7.76 -4.67 9.50
N HIS A 220 -8.87 -5.30 9.13
CA HIS A 220 -10.18 -4.83 9.53
C HIS A 220 -10.74 -5.71 10.66
N ILE A 221 -10.81 -5.13 11.86
CA ILE A 221 -11.42 -5.80 13.02
C ILE A 221 -12.84 -5.30 13.20
N ARG A 222 -13.81 -6.16 12.86
CA ARG A 222 -15.23 -5.89 13.07
C ARG A 222 -15.65 -6.31 14.47
N GLN A 223 -16.16 -5.37 15.26
CA GLN A 223 -16.85 -5.71 16.50
C GLN A 223 -18.22 -6.28 16.17
N GLN A 224 -18.59 -7.40 16.79
CA GLN A 224 -19.93 -7.97 16.64
C GLN A 224 -20.98 -7.06 17.31
N GLY A 225 -22.18 -7.00 16.73
CA GLY A 225 -23.31 -6.23 17.25
C GLY A 225 -23.73 -5.06 16.36
N GLU A 226 -24.32 -4.04 16.98
CA GLU A 226 -24.99 -2.91 16.32
C GLU A 226 -24.09 -2.09 15.37
N PRO A 227 -24.67 -1.45 14.34
CA PRO A 227 -23.96 -0.55 13.43
C PRO A 227 -23.17 0.51 14.20
N ARG A 228 -21.89 0.65 13.85
CA ARG A 228 -21.02 1.66 14.46
C ARG A 228 -21.03 2.92 13.61
N GLU A 229 -21.28 4.05 14.26
CA GLU A 229 -21.17 5.38 13.63
C GLU A 229 -19.73 5.87 13.51
N LYS A 230 -18.77 5.18 14.16
CA LYS A 230 -17.37 5.61 14.27
C LYS A 230 -16.42 4.49 13.84
N CYS A 231 -15.41 4.86 13.07
CA CYS A 231 -14.27 4.02 12.70
C CYS A 231 -13.02 4.55 13.40
N LEU A 232 -12.27 3.69 14.07
CA LEU A 232 -10.99 4.02 14.69
C LEU A 232 -9.87 3.49 13.78
N VAL A 233 -8.96 4.37 13.39
CA VAL A 233 -7.83 4.05 12.52
C VAL A 233 -6.54 4.21 13.31
N PHE A 234 -5.64 3.25 13.15
CA PHE A 234 -4.37 3.17 13.87
C PHE A 234 -3.22 3.08 12.85
N GLU A 235 -2.07 3.70 13.12
CA GLU A 235 -0.90 3.63 12.23
C GLU A 235 -0.35 2.19 12.18
N GLY A 236 -0.31 1.51 13.33
CA GLY A 236 0.09 0.11 13.39
C GLY A 236 -0.67 -0.69 14.44
N PHE A 237 -0.49 -2.01 14.38
CA PHE A 237 -1.16 -2.91 15.30
C PHE A 237 -0.74 -2.70 16.76
N MET A 238 0.46 -2.15 17.02
CA MET A 238 0.89 -1.82 18.38
C MET A 238 0.02 -0.71 18.99
N ASP A 239 -0.39 0.30 18.20
CA ASP A 239 -1.25 1.38 18.67
C ASP A 239 -2.66 0.85 18.96
N TYR A 240 -3.14 -0.07 18.11
CA TYR A 240 -4.38 -0.80 18.34
C TYR A 240 -4.33 -1.61 19.66
N LEU A 241 -3.25 -2.34 19.92
CA LEU A 241 -3.09 -3.09 21.18
C LEU A 241 -3.01 -2.16 22.40
N SER A 242 -2.35 -1.01 22.28
CA SER A 242 -2.34 0.02 23.32
C SER A 242 -3.75 0.56 23.58
N PHE A 243 -4.53 0.83 22.53
CA PHE A 243 -5.93 1.24 22.65
C PHE A 243 -6.77 0.19 23.38
N LEU A 244 -6.63 -1.09 23.03
CA LEU A 244 -7.32 -2.17 23.75
C LEU A 244 -6.96 -2.20 25.23
N THR A 245 -5.69 -2.00 25.54
CA THR A 245 -5.20 -1.98 26.93
C THR A 245 -5.82 -0.81 27.72
N LEU A 246 -5.94 0.36 27.11
CA LEU A 246 -6.60 1.52 27.74
C LEU A 246 -8.11 1.29 27.90
N ARG A 247 -8.76 0.71 26.90
CA ARG A 247 -10.20 0.42 26.94
C ARG A 247 -10.57 -0.64 27.98
N MET A 248 -9.69 -1.58 28.30
CA MET A 248 -9.97 -2.60 29.33
C MET A 248 -9.84 -2.07 30.77
N LYS A 249 -9.18 -0.93 30.97
CA LYS A 249 -9.04 -0.29 32.29
C LYS A 249 -10.20 0.64 32.65
N ASN A 250 -11.05 0.96 31.68
CA ASN A 250 -12.18 1.89 31.79
C ASN A 250 -13.50 1.16 31.48
#